data_AF-A0A0H2TD16-F1
#
_entry.id   AF-A0A0H2TD16-F1
#
_cell.length_a   1.000
_cell.length_b   1.000
_cell.length_c   1.000
_cell.angle_alpha   90.00
_cell.angle_beta   90.00
_cell.angle_gamma   90.00
#
_symmetry.space_group_name_H-M   'P 1'
#
loop_
_entity.id
_entity.type
_entity.pdbx_description
1 polymer ?
#
loop_
_entity_poly.entity_id
_entity_poly.type
_entity_poly.pdbx_seq_one_letter_code
_entity_poly.pdbx_strand_id
1 'polypeptide(L)'
;MLPLASLMNPDGAVESDPTIRLRPSAMSSTPATPYSDIFPSPLSPDQGPYSHGPPSPPQTAPREVYFHKGQTKGPVNYPPHENLDDHSLAEVRKFRVEPFGAIRETCRHVPYNSNKKDFGAKTGMESLEVFEYTFYAQDRKIPEKENRWTVLWDYNVGLVRITNFFKCLGYSKTVPSRSLSQNPGLKSITPSITGGSISAQGYWMPFNCAKAMCAKFCYEISGALIPIFGPQFPAECVPKSSPEFGRFCIDPEIVEEAIRQAQPLYYGGPQPALAGDHGGFHHRHHQEQRQSPHMEQYHSPVGPPTPRDTYPRWAPARDGGGGGGPCYFPG
;
A
#
# COMPACT_ATOMS: atom_id res chain seq x y z
N MET A 1 -39.92 -11.64 49.01
CA MET A 1 -41.35 -11.86 49.30
C MET A 1 -41.99 -10.50 49.51
N LEU A 2 -43.12 -10.27 48.82
CA LEU A 2 -44.07 -9.14 48.82
C LEU A 2 -43.86 -7.98 47.80
N PRO A 3 -44.97 -7.39 47.28
CA PRO A 3 -45.23 -7.09 45.86
C PRO A 3 -45.73 -5.63 45.61
N LEU A 4 -46.44 -5.40 44.48
CA LEU A 4 -47.15 -4.18 44.02
C LEU A 4 -46.24 -3.08 43.44
N ALA A 5 -46.60 -2.34 42.39
CA ALA A 5 -47.72 -2.35 41.45
C ALA A 5 -47.44 -1.28 40.37
N SER A 6 -47.97 -1.51 39.17
CA SER A 6 -48.52 -0.50 38.23
C SER A 6 -47.51 0.50 37.62
N LEU A 7 -47.61 1.03 36.40
CA LEU A 7 -48.64 1.32 35.38
C LEU A 7 -47.85 1.35 34.03
N MET A 8 -48.34 1.14 32.81
CA MET A 8 -49.65 1.05 32.18
C MET A 8 -49.41 0.59 30.72
N ASN A 9 -50.33 -0.22 30.19
CA ASN A 9 -50.58 -0.33 28.73
C ASN A 9 -51.42 0.88 28.26
N PRO A 10 -51.58 1.07 26.94
CA PRO A 10 -52.83 0.57 26.35
C PRO A 10 -52.65 -0.03 24.95
N ASP A 11 -53.32 -1.17 24.72
CA ASP A 11 -54.01 -1.46 23.46
C ASP A 11 -55.12 -2.49 23.77
N GLY A 12 -56.38 -2.11 23.51
CA GLY A 12 -57.54 -2.99 23.52
C GLY A 12 -58.03 -3.15 22.07
N ALA A 13 -58.05 -4.39 21.55
CA ALA A 13 -59.18 -5.34 21.56
C ALA A 13 -60.03 -5.17 20.25
N VAL A 14 -60.64 -6.17 19.62
CA VAL A 14 -61.49 -7.26 20.13
C VAL A 14 -61.73 -8.33 19.01
N GLU A 15 -61.70 -9.63 19.41
CA GLU A 15 -62.46 -10.85 18.94
C GLU A 15 -62.36 -11.41 17.49
N SER A 16 -62.48 -12.71 17.20
CA SER A 16 -63.03 -13.91 17.92
C SER A 16 -62.48 -15.25 17.35
N ASP A 17 -62.45 -16.28 18.20
CA ASP A 17 -62.13 -17.74 18.02
C ASP A 17 -63.41 -18.51 17.46
N PRO A 18 -63.53 -19.87 17.26
CA PRO A 18 -62.60 -20.98 17.56
C PRO A 18 -62.60 -22.26 16.65
N THR A 19 -61.57 -23.11 16.87
CA THR A 19 -61.51 -24.60 16.87
C THR A 19 -61.63 -25.55 15.64
N ILE A 20 -60.67 -26.51 15.64
CA ILE A 20 -60.73 -27.98 15.35
C ILE A 20 -60.18 -28.56 14.01
N ARG A 21 -59.06 -29.29 14.21
CA ARG A 21 -58.44 -30.49 13.58
C ARG A 21 -59.00 -31.07 12.25
N LEU A 22 -58.08 -31.34 11.29
CA LEU A 22 -57.61 -32.65 10.78
C LEU A 22 -57.00 -32.53 9.36
N ARG A 23 -55.90 -33.25 9.09
CA ARG A 23 -55.34 -33.59 7.75
C ARG A 23 -56.30 -34.57 7.04
N PRO A 24 -56.39 -34.68 5.68
CA PRO A 24 -55.28 -35.18 4.84
C PRO A 24 -55.19 -34.71 3.35
N SER A 25 -54.03 -35.04 2.74
CA SER A 25 -53.66 -35.42 1.35
C SER A 25 -54.34 -34.89 0.07
N ALA A 26 -53.51 -34.47 -0.90
CA ALA A 26 -53.52 -34.82 -2.35
C ALA A 26 -52.25 -34.21 -3.01
N MET A 27 -51.18 -34.96 -3.33
CA MET A 27 -50.90 -35.77 -4.54
C MET A 27 -51.06 -35.04 -5.88
N SER A 28 -49.93 -34.86 -6.59
CA SER A 28 -49.89 -35.04 -8.05
C SER A 28 -48.50 -35.53 -8.45
N SER A 29 -48.48 -36.69 -9.08
CA SER A 29 -47.31 -37.40 -9.60
C SER A 29 -47.56 -37.78 -11.05
N THR A 30 -46.47 -37.78 -11.82
CA THR A 30 -46.24 -38.33 -13.18
C THR A 30 -47.07 -39.55 -13.59
N PRO A 31 -47.11 -39.83 -14.90
CA PRO A 31 -46.68 -41.16 -15.32
C PRO A 31 -45.78 -41.17 -16.56
N ALA A 32 -45.03 -42.27 -16.70
CA ALA A 32 -44.16 -42.61 -17.82
C ALA A 32 -44.63 -43.91 -18.51
N THR A 33 -44.18 -44.09 -19.77
CA THR A 33 -44.13 -45.33 -20.62
C THR A 33 -45.44 -45.73 -21.35
N PRO A 34 -45.45 -46.54 -22.46
CA PRO A 34 -44.37 -47.35 -23.09
C PRO A 34 -44.34 -47.43 -24.66
N TYR A 35 -43.28 -48.08 -25.20
CA TYR A 35 -43.19 -49.02 -26.36
C TYR A 35 -43.84 -48.76 -27.76
N SER A 36 -42.96 -48.65 -28.78
CA SER A 36 -42.91 -49.32 -30.12
C SER A 36 -43.89 -49.08 -31.28
N ASP A 37 -43.26 -48.79 -32.44
CA ASP A 37 -43.35 -49.44 -33.76
C ASP A 37 -44.07 -48.80 -34.98
N ILE A 38 -43.30 -48.77 -36.10
CA ILE A 38 -43.64 -48.75 -37.55
C ILE A 38 -43.53 -47.42 -38.35
N PHE A 39 -42.28 -47.16 -38.84
CA PHE A 39 -41.76 -46.87 -40.22
C PHE A 39 -42.67 -46.36 -41.39
N PRO A 40 -42.12 -45.79 -42.52
CA PRO A 40 -40.71 -45.77 -42.97
C PRO A 40 -40.12 -44.44 -43.51
N SER A 41 -38.78 -44.44 -43.63
CA SER A 41 -37.94 -43.54 -44.43
C SER A 41 -38.25 -43.60 -45.95
N PRO A 42 -37.74 -42.63 -46.74
CA PRO A 42 -36.56 -42.98 -47.55
C PRO A 42 -35.49 -41.88 -47.67
N LEU A 43 -34.24 -42.35 -47.51
CA LEU A 43 -33.05 -42.06 -48.33
C LEU A 43 -32.49 -40.63 -48.44
N SER A 44 -31.33 -40.46 -47.78
CA SER A 44 -30.29 -39.47 -48.07
C SER A 44 -29.69 -39.62 -49.49
N PRO A 45 -29.05 -38.58 -50.02
CA PRO A 45 -27.58 -38.43 -49.89
C PRO A 45 -27.24 -36.94 -49.59
N ASP A 46 -26.07 -36.48 -49.17
CA ASP A 46 -24.71 -37.00 -49.08
C ASP A 46 -23.98 -36.13 -48.03
N GLN A 47 -22.85 -36.63 -47.53
CA GLN A 47 -22.11 -36.12 -46.38
C GLN A 47 -21.40 -34.78 -46.63
N GLY A 48 -21.54 -33.85 -45.67
CA GLY A 48 -20.60 -32.74 -45.47
C GLY A 48 -20.05 -32.81 -44.04
N PRO A 49 -18.73 -32.73 -43.82
CA PRO A 49 -18.16 -32.82 -42.47
C PRO A 49 -18.50 -31.56 -41.68
N TYR A 50 -19.19 -31.73 -40.55
CA TYR A 50 -19.44 -30.67 -39.59
C TYR A 50 -18.11 -30.13 -39.05
N SER A 51 -17.88 -28.84 -39.26
CA SER A 51 -16.84 -28.06 -38.58
C SER A 51 -17.03 -28.17 -37.07
N HIS A 52 -16.13 -28.88 -36.42
CA HIS A 52 -15.92 -28.76 -34.98
C HIS A 52 -15.42 -27.34 -34.71
N GLY A 53 -16.26 -26.50 -34.10
CA GLY A 53 -15.80 -25.27 -33.46
C GLY A 53 -14.74 -25.61 -32.40
N PRO A 54 -13.71 -24.77 -32.21
CA PRO A 54 -12.62 -25.10 -31.31
C PRO A 54 -13.14 -25.29 -29.88
N PRO A 55 -12.71 -26.35 -29.17
CA PRO A 55 -13.12 -26.58 -27.80
C PRO A 55 -12.60 -25.46 -26.90
N SER A 56 -13.47 -24.99 -25.99
CA SER A 56 -13.11 -24.07 -24.91
C SER A 56 -11.89 -24.60 -24.15
N PRO A 57 -10.85 -23.77 -23.90
CA PRO A 57 -9.64 -24.27 -23.27
C PRO A 57 -9.90 -24.73 -21.82
N PRO A 58 -9.22 -25.79 -21.36
CA PRO A 58 -9.36 -26.32 -20.02
C PRO A 58 -8.94 -25.31 -18.94
N GLN A 59 -9.67 -25.32 -17.83
CA GLN A 59 -9.63 -24.34 -16.74
C GLN A 59 -8.40 -24.44 -15.81
N THR A 60 -7.27 -24.93 -16.32
CA THR A 60 -6.07 -25.27 -15.52
C THR A 60 -4.76 -24.69 -16.03
N ALA A 61 -4.77 -23.82 -17.05
CA ALA A 61 -3.60 -23.00 -17.37
C ALA A 61 -3.45 -21.86 -16.35
N PRO A 62 -2.24 -21.59 -15.82
CA PRO A 62 -1.99 -20.35 -15.09
C PRO A 62 -2.40 -19.19 -15.99
N ARG A 63 -3.37 -18.37 -15.55
CA ARG A 63 -3.73 -17.16 -16.29
C ARG A 63 -2.47 -16.30 -16.42
N GLU A 64 -1.97 -16.18 -17.64
CA GLU A 64 -0.85 -15.31 -17.98
C GLU A 64 -1.09 -13.93 -17.35
N VAL A 65 -0.11 -13.45 -16.59
CA VAL A 65 -0.24 -12.20 -15.84
C VAL A 65 0.01 -11.06 -16.81
N TYR A 66 -1.07 -10.49 -17.35
CA TYR A 66 -0.96 -9.35 -18.24
C TYR A 66 -0.84 -8.06 -17.43
N PHE A 67 0.32 -7.41 -17.51
CA PHE A 67 0.52 -6.05 -17.02
C PHE A 67 0.32 -5.06 -18.15
N HIS A 68 -0.42 -3.98 -17.89
CA HIS A 68 -0.53 -2.88 -18.84
C HIS A 68 0.84 -2.22 -18.97
N LYS A 69 1.47 -2.34 -20.14
CA LYS A 69 2.66 -1.56 -20.45
C LYS A 69 2.25 -0.17 -20.86
N GLY A 70 2.76 0.85 -20.17
CA GLY A 70 2.46 2.24 -20.44
C GLY A 70 3.67 3.14 -20.27
N GLN A 71 3.49 4.43 -20.56
CA GLN A 71 4.39 5.48 -20.14
C GLN A 71 3.75 6.28 -19.00
N THR A 72 4.58 6.71 -18.06
CA THR A 72 4.14 7.52 -16.92
C THR A 72 3.59 8.85 -17.39
N LYS A 73 2.49 9.30 -16.80
CA LYS A 73 1.88 10.62 -17.00
C LYS A 73 2.20 11.50 -15.80
N GLY A 74 2.74 12.68 -16.06
CA GLY A 74 3.15 13.60 -14.99
C GLY A 74 4.40 13.15 -14.20
N PRO A 75 4.72 13.82 -13.09
CA PRO A 75 5.92 13.55 -12.30
C PRO A 75 5.83 12.23 -11.52
N VAL A 76 6.91 11.45 -11.52
CA VAL A 76 7.02 10.24 -10.69
C VAL A 76 7.61 10.62 -9.33
N ASN A 77 6.76 11.01 -8.40
CA ASN A 77 7.15 11.40 -7.04
C ASN A 77 7.34 10.19 -6.12
N TYR A 78 6.64 9.08 -6.39
CA TYR A 78 6.71 7.85 -5.61
C TYR A 78 7.15 6.66 -6.49
N PRO A 79 8.44 6.59 -6.87
CA PRO A 79 8.96 5.50 -7.70
C PRO A 79 9.03 4.17 -6.93
N PRO A 80 8.95 3.01 -7.61
CA PRO A 80 9.18 1.73 -6.98
C PRO A 80 10.66 1.56 -6.59
N HIS A 81 10.90 0.77 -5.55
CA HIS A 81 12.22 0.36 -5.09
C HIS A 81 12.63 -0.97 -5.72
N GLU A 82 13.30 -0.91 -6.87
CA GLU A 82 13.68 -2.10 -7.65
C GLU A 82 15.19 -2.38 -7.62
N ASN A 83 16.00 -1.37 -7.28
CA ASN A 83 17.44 -1.50 -7.08
C ASN A 83 17.71 -1.83 -5.61
N LEU A 84 17.84 -3.12 -5.30
CA LEU A 84 17.98 -3.63 -3.93
C LEU A 84 19.34 -4.30 -3.73
N ASP A 85 19.80 -4.30 -2.48
CA ASP A 85 20.90 -5.20 -2.07
C ASP A 85 20.44 -6.67 -2.03
N ASP A 86 21.40 -7.59 -1.89
CA ASP A 86 21.13 -9.02 -1.90
C ASP A 86 20.18 -9.46 -0.78
N HIS A 87 20.25 -8.80 0.38
CA HIS A 87 19.41 -9.14 1.54
C HIS A 87 17.95 -8.76 1.29
N SER A 88 17.68 -7.52 0.88
CA SER A 88 16.34 -7.06 0.52
C SER A 88 15.79 -7.80 -0.69
N LEU A 89 16.62 -8.15 -1.66
CA LEU A 89 16.21 -8.96 -2.80
C LEU A 89 15.80 -10.39 -2.38
N ALA A 90 16.50 -10.98 -1.41
CA ALA A 90 16.12 -12.28 -0.85
C ALA A 90 14.74 -12.22 -0.15
N GLU A 91 14.44 -11.14 0.59
CA GLU A 91 13.11 -10.93 1.18
C GLU A 91 12.01 -10.79 0.12
N VAL A 92 12.25 -10.03 -0.94
CA VAL A 92 11.29 -9.87 -2.06
C VAL A 92 11.00 -11.21 -2.74
N ARG A 93 12.05 -12.01 -3.02
CA ARG A 93 11.95 -13.29 -3.74
C ARG A 93 11.04 -14.31 -3.05
N LYS A 94 10.92 -14.27 -1.71
CA LYS A 94 10.02 -15.16 -0.94
C LYS A 94 8.56 -15.06 -1.38
N PHE A 95 8.15 -13.90 -1.92
CA PHE A 95 6.77 -13.60 -2.27
C PHE A 95 6.49 -13.61 -3.77
N ARG A 96 7.46 -13.98 -4.61
CA ARG A 96 7.31 -13.98 -6.09
C ARG A 96 6.67 -12.70 -6.60
N VAL A 97 7.29 -11.56 -6.27
CA VAL A 97 6.84 -10.25 -6.74
C VAL A 97 7.00 -10.17 -8.26
N GLU A 98 5.92 -9.82 -8.96
CA GLU A 98 5.87 -9.73 -10.42
C GLU A 98 5.11 -8.47 -10.87
N PRO A 99 5.65 -7.67 -11.81
CA PRO A 99 6.97 -7.81 -12.41
C PRO A 99 8.01 -7.07 -11.55
N PHE A 100 8.93 -7.76 -10.87
CA PHE A 100 10.03 -7.08 -10.18
C PHE A 100 11.15 -6.70 -11.17
N GLY A 101 11.63 -5.45 -11.11
CA GLY A 101 12.62 -4.89 -12.05
C GLY A 101 12.00 -4.15 -13.24
N ALA A 102 10.68 -4.23 -13.41
CA ALA A 102 9.93 -3.54 -14.45
C ALA A 102 8.60 -2.96 -13.94
N ILE A 103 8.47 -2.72 -12.62
CA ILE A 103 7.24 -2.16 -12.04
C ILE A 103 6.95 -0.78 -12.65
N ARG A 104 7.99 0.02 -12.94
CA ARG A 104 7.81 1.31 -13.63
C ARG A 104 7.11 1.20 -14.99
N GLU A 105 7.21 0.06 -15.67
CA GLU A 105 6.54 -0.16 -16.97
C GLU A 105 5.04 -0.46 -16.82
N THR A 106 4.59 -0.80 -15.61
CA THR A 106 3.20 -1.22 -15.32
C THR A 106 2.23 -0.04 -15.18
N CYS A 107 2.67 1.18 -15.49
CA CYS A 107 1.90 2.37 -15.22
C CYS A 107 0.54 2.33 -15.94
N ARG A 108 -0.50 2.64 -15.17
CA ARG A 108 -1.89 2.55 -15.61
C ARG A 108 -2.65 3.79 -15.21
N HIS A 109 -3.44 4.30 -16.14
CA HIS A 109 -4.45 5.32 -15.84
C HIS A 109 -5.72 4.64 -15.33
N VAL A 110 -6.18 5.04 -14.15
CA VAL A 110 -7.41 4.54 -13.53
C VAL A 110 -8.40 5.70 -13.45
N PRO A 111 -9.40 5.77 -14.34
CA PRO A 111 -10.40 6.82 -14.27
C PRO A 111 -11.28 6.64 -13.03
N TYR A 112 -11.57 7.74 -12.34
CA TYR A 112 -12.52 7.74 -11.25
C TYR A 112 -13.93 7.97 -11.82
N ASN A 113 -14.63 6.88 -12.14
CA ASN A 113 -16.05 6.92 -12.47
C ASN A 113 -16.85 6.35 -11.29
N SER A 114 -17.40 7.23 -10.48
CA SER A 114 -18.20 6.83 -9.32
C SER A 114 -19.47 7.66 -9.26
N ASN A 115 -20.57 6.97 -9.01
CA ASN A 115 -21.88 7.58 -8.76
C ASN A 115 -21.90 8.39 -7.45
N LYS A 116 -20.83 8.32 -6.64
CA LYS A 116 -20.62 9.15 -5.45
C LYS A 116 -19.61 10.25 -5.78
N LYS A 117 -20.03 11.50 -5.60
CA LYS A 117 -19.22 12.71 -5.84
C LYS A 117 -18.02 12.87 -4.90
N ASP A 118 -17.88 11.98 -3.90
CA ASP A 118 -16.99 12.21 -2.75
C ASP A 118 -15.50 12.22 -3.08
N PHE A 119 -15.00 11.45 -4.04
CA PHE A 119 -13.55 11.46 -4.33
C PHE A 119 -13.14 12.72 -5.05
N GLY A 120 -13.69 13.02 -6.24
CA GLY A 120 -13.35 14.25 -6.96
C GLY A 120 -13.63 15.52 -6.15
N ALA A 121 -14.69 15.54 -5.34
CA ALA A 121 -14.96 16.67 -4.45
C ALA A 121 -13.98 16.78 -3.28
N LYS A 122 -13.43 15.66 -2.77
CA LYS A 122 -12.43 15.67 -1.70
C LYS A 122 -11.02 15.88 -2.23
N THR A 123 -10.70 15.33 -3.40
CA THR A 123 -9.34 15.23 -3.92
C THR A 123 -9.04 16.20 -5.04
N GLY A 124 -10.05 16.77 -5.68
CA GLY A 124 -9.89 17.51 -6.94
C GLY A 124 -9.47 16.61 -8.12
N MET A 125 -9.35 15.29 -7.91
CA MET A 125 -8.80 14.37 -8.91
C MET A 125 -9.91 13.57 -9.61
N GLU A 126 -9.83 13.53 -10.93
CA GLU A 126 -10.74 12.75 -11.79
C GLU A 126 -10.17 11.36 -12.14
N SER A 127 -8.91 11.11 -11.81
CA SER A 127 -8.23 9.84 -12.10
C SER A 127 -7.05 9.60 -11.16
N LEU A 128 -6.52 8.38 -11.20
CA LEU A 128 -5.27 7.99 -10.55
C LEU A 128 -4.28 7.50 -11.60
N GLU A 129 -3.02 7.86 -11.41
CA GLU A 129 -1.89 7.42 -12.23
C GLU A 129 -1.07 6.44 -11.40
N VAL A 130 -1.25 5.13 -11.64
CA VAL A 130 -0.81 4.10 -10.71
C VAL A 130 0.28 3.21 -11.25
N PHE A 131 1.20 2.77 -10.38
CA PHE A 131 2.00 1.57 -10.61
C PHE A 131 1.27 0.35 -10.04
N GLU A 132 1.55 -0.82 -10.61
CA GLU A 132 0.93 -2.08 -10.23
C GLU A 132 1.96 -3.22 -10.18
N TYR A 133 1.96 -3.98 -9.09
CA TYR A 133 2.60 -5.30 -9.09
C TYR A 133 1.75 -6.30 -8.33
N THR A 134 2.09 -7.57 -8.47
CA THR A 134 1.47 -8.66 -7.71
C THR A 134 2.50 -9.43 -6.91
N PHE A 135 2.04 -10.07 -5.83
CA PHE A 135 2.83 -11.00 -5.06
C PHE A 135 1.95 -12.17 -4.60
N TYR A 136 2.58 -13.25 -4.16
CA TYR A 136 1.94 -14.46 -3.68
C TYR A 136 2.12 -14.60 -2.17
N ALA A 137 1.04 -14.94 -1.48
CA ALA A 137 1.07 -15.25 -0.06
C ALA A 137 0.02 -16.32 0.29
N GLN A 138 0.34 -17.13 1.29
CA GLN A 138 -0.56 -18.16 1.79
C GLN A 138 -1.85 -17.57 2.36
N ASP A 139 -2.96 -18.25 2.12
CA ASP A 139 -4.24 -17.91 2.71
C ASP A 139 -4.20 -18.14 4.23
N ARG A 140 -4.71 -17.17 4.99
CA ARG A 140 -4.72 -17.27 6.47
C ARG A 140 -5.69 -18.30 7.01
N LYS A 141 -6.68 -18.72 6.21
CA LYS A 141 -7.69 -19.70 6.60
C LYS A 141 -7.43 -21.08 6.01
N ILE A 142 -6.70 -21.15 4.89
CA ILE A 142 -6.44 -22.39 4.14
C ILE A 142 -4.93 -22.43 3.83
N PRO A 143 -4.07 -22.96 4.72
CA PRO A 143 -2.62 -22.88 4.57
C PRO A 143 -2.08 -23.51 3.28
N GLU A 144 -2.73 -24.54 2.73
CA GLU A 144 -2.32 -25.15 1.45
C GLU A 144 -2.66 -24.27 0.24
N LYS A 145 -3.56 -23.30 0.42
CA LYS A 145 -3.98 -22.39 -0.63
C LYS A 145 -3.11 -21.16 -0.62
N GLU A 146 -2.56 -20.84 -1.79
CA GLU A 146 -1.89 -19.58 -2.02
C GLU A 146 -2.78 -18.63 -2.82
N ASN A 147 -2.75 -17.34 -2.49
CA ASN A 147 -3.46 -16.31 -3.22
C ASN A 147 -2.48 -15.31 -3.82
N ARG A 148 -2.85 -14.80 -5.00
CA ARG A 148 -2.19 -13.65 -5.62
C ARG A 148 -2.83 -12.35 -5.15
N TRP A 149 -2.00 -11.41 -4.71
CA TRP A 149 -2.41 -10.11 -4.21
C TRP A 149 -1.81 -9.00 -5.06
N THR A 150 -2.62 -7.99 -5.38
CA THR A 150 -2.16 -6.83 -6.16
C THR A 150 -1.90 -5.63 -5.26
N VAL A 151 -0.78 -4.96 -5.50
CA VAL A 151 -0.40 -3.68 -4.90
C VAL A 151 -0.56 -2.59 -5.95
N LEU A 152 -1.24 -1.50 -5.57
CA LEU A 152 -1.37 -0.31 -6.39
C LEU A 152 -1.11 0.93 -5.54
N TRP A 153 -0.42 1.88 -6.13
CA TRP A 153 -0.29 3.22 -5.59
C TRP A 153 -0.19 4.24 -6.71
N ASP A 154 -0.70 5.43 -6.43
CA ASP A 154 -0.57 6.57 -7.32
C ASP A 154 0.85 7.14 -7.21
N TYR A 155 1.57 7.17 -8.33
CA TYR A 155 2.97 7.61 -8.34
C TYR A 155 3.14 9.13 -8.44
N ASN A 156 2.08 9.88 -8.75
CA ASN A 156 2.11 11.34 -8.74
C ASN A 156 1.88 11.88 -7.32
N VAL A 157 0.88 11.37 -6.61
CA VAL A 157 0.44 11.96 -5.32
C VAL A 157 0.66 11.05 -4.11
N GLY A 158 1.06 9.80 -4.30
CA GLY A 158 1.41 8.90 -3.19
C GLY A 158 0.21 8.33 -2.45
N LEU A 159 -0.93 8.15 -3.12
CA LEU A 159 -2.05 7.43 -2.54
C LEU A 159 -1.87 5.93 -2.73
N VAL A 160 -1.85 5.17 -1.63
CA VAL A 160 -1.61 3.72 -1.60
C VAL A 160 -2.91 2.97 -1.31
N ARG A 161 -3.22 1.94 -2.10
CA ARG A 161 -4.42 1.13 -1.87
C ARG A 161 -4.21 0.09 -0.76
N ILE A 162 -4.58 0.45 0.48
CA ILE A 162 -4.30 -0.37 1.68
C ILE A 162 -5.22 -1.58 1.87
N THR A 163 -6.42 -1.59 1.29
CA THR A 163 -7.45 -2.62 1.55
C THR A 163 -6.96 -4.05 1.30
N ASN A 164 -6.09 -4.24 0.30
CA ASN A 164 -5.58 -5.56 -0.05
C ASN A 164 -4.63 -6.13 1.00
N PHE A 165 -3.87 -5.28 1.71
CA PHE A 165 -2.98 -5.74 2.77
C PHE A 165 -3.78 -6.33 3.94
N PHE A 166 -4.86 -5.66 4.35
CA PHE A 166 -5.77 -6.19 5.37
C PHE A 166 -6.39 -7.54 4.95
N LYS A 167 -6.88 -7.63 3.71
CA LYS A 167 -7.46 -8.88 3.19
C LYS A 167 -6.43 -10.01 3.12
N CYS A 168 -5.22 -9.71 2.65
CA CYS A 168 -4.10 -10.65 2.57
C CYS A 168 -3.77 -11.28 3.92
N LEU A 169 -3.91 -10.50 5.00
CA LEU A 169 -3.61 -10.92 6.36
C LEU A 169 -4.85 -11.38 7.13
N GLY A 170 -5.95 -11.66 6.43
CA GLY A 170 -7.13 -12.29 7.00
C GLY A 170 -8.03 -11.36 7.83
N TYR A 171 -7.76 -10.05 7.83
CA TYR A 171 -8.60 -9.09 8.53
C TYR A 171 -9.96 -8.94 7.85
N SER A 172 -11.01 -8.76 8.66
CA SER A 172 -12.38 -8.61 8.15
C SER A 172 -12.58 -7.27 7.44
N LYS A 173 -13.65 -7.19 6.64
CA LYS A 173 -13.99 -5.99 5.83
C LYS A 173 -14.16 -4.70 6.64
N THR A 174 -14.39 -4.79 7.95
CA THR A 174 -14.61 -3.63 8.83
C THR A 174 -13.33 -3.09 9.44
N VAL A 175 -12.24 -3.88 9.47
CA VAL A 175 -10.97 -3.49 10.10
C VAL A 175 -10.33 -2.27 9.43
N PRO A 176 -10.27 -2.15 8.09
CA PRO A 176 -9.69 -0.94 7.46
C PRO A 176 -10.41 0.36 7.88
N SER A 177 -11.74 0.34 7.98
CA SER A 177 -12.49 1.53 8.41
C SER A 177 -12.25 1.85 9.90
N ARG A 178 -12.14 0.80 10.72
CA ARG A 178 -11.83 0.92 12.15
C ARG A 178 -10.43 1.49 12.37
N SER A 179 -9.42 1.02 11.65
CA SER A 179 -8.04 1.52 11.79
C SER A 179 -7.95 3.01 11.42
N LEU A 180 -8.67 3.46 10.39
CA LEU A 180 -8.78 4.89 10.08
C LEU A 180 -9.43 5.70 11.20
N SER A 181 -10.41 5.12 11.90
CA SER A 181 -11.14 5.81 12.96
C SER A 181 -10.37 5.90 14.27
N GLN A 182 -9.30 5.12 14.43
CA GLN A 182 -8.36 5.18 15.56
C GLN A 182 -7.32 6.29 15.42
N ASN A 183 -7.21 6.92 14.25
CA ASN A 183 -6.23 7.95 13.95
C ASN A 183 -6.96 9.27 13.60
N PRO A 184 -7.00 10.26 14.51
CA PRO A 184 -7.70 11.52 14.29
C PRO A 184 -7.32 12.18 12.97
N GLY A 185 -8.31 12.57 12.16
CA GLY A 185 -8.10 13.22 10.87
C GLY A 185 -7.70 12.31 9.70
N LEU A 186 -7.15 11.11 9.92
CA LEU A 186 -6.68 10.24 8.84
C LEU A 186 -7.80 9.84 7.85
N LYS A 187 -9.03 9.66 8.35
CA LYS A 187 -10.19 9.30 7.54
C LYS A 187 -10.58 10.38 6.52
N SER A 188 -10.36 11.67 6.80
CA SER A 188 -10.74 12.75 5.87
C SER A 188 -9.84 12.78 4.64
N ILE A 189 -8.57 12.38 4.81
CA ILE A 189 -7.53 12.36 3.76
C ILE A 189 -7.29 10.97 3.16
N THR A 190 -8.13 9.98 3.50
CA THR A 190 -8.08 8.62 2.94
C THR A 190 -9.35 8.36 2.12
N PRO A 191 -9.37 8.68 0.82
CA PRO A 191 -10.53 8.44 -0.01
C PRO A 191 -10.87 6.94 -0.11
N SER A 192 -12.16 6.64 -0.23
CA SER A 192 -12.67 5.28 -0.44
C SER A 192 -13.30 5.18 -1.82
N ILE A 193 -12.72 4.34 -2.68
CA ILE A 193 -13.26 4.04 -4.01
C ILE A 193 -14.15 2.80 -3.90
N THR A 194 -15.46 2.94 -4.17
CA THR A 194 -16.44 1.85 -4.04
C THR A 194 -17.17 1.50 -5.33
N GLY A 195 -16.88 2.19 -6.43
CA GLY A 195 -17.46 1.98 -7.76
C GLY A 195 -16.39 2.03 -8.86
N GLY A 196 -16.78 1.78 -10.10
CA GLY A 196 -15.85 1.73 -11.23
C GLY A 196 -15.00 0.45 -11.23
N SER A 197 -13.74 0.57 -11.68
CA SER A 197 -12.82 -0.58 -11.81
C SER A 197 -12.66 -1.34 -10.48
N ILE A 198 -13.01 -2.63 -10.49
CA ILE A 198 -12.89 -3.52 -9.31
C ILE A 198 -11.44 -3.53 -8.78
N SER A 199 -10.45 -3.48 -9.68
CA SER A 199 -9.03 -3.48 -9.30
C SER A 199 -8.59 -2.20 -8.58
N ALA A 200 -9.39 -1.14 -8.57
CA ALA A 200 -9.08 0.12 -7.90
C ALA A 200 -9.91 0.36 -6.62
N GLN A 201 -10.90 -0.49 -6.35
CA GLN A 201 -11.76 -0.31 -5.18
C GLN A 201 -11.00 -0.53 -3.87
N GLY A 202 -11.32 0.27 -2.86
CA GLY A 202 -10.70 0.23 -1.54
C GLY A 202 -10.39 1.62 -0.96
N TYR A 203 -9.72 1.62 0.18
CA TYR A 203 -9.20 2.83 0.82
C TYR A 203 -7.83 3.16 0.24
N TRP A 204 -7.65 4.42 -0.14
CA TRP A 204 -6.42 4.98 -0.72
C TRP A 204 -5.82 5.94 0.28
N MET A 205 -4.74 5.54 0.93
CA MET A 205 -4.14 6.24 2.07
C MET A 205 -2.86 6.96 1.64
N PRO A 206 -2.57 8.17 2.15
CA PRO A 206 -1.30 8.86 1.88
C PRO A 206 -0.09 7.99 2.23
N PHE A 207 0.96 8.07 1.43
CA PHE A 207 2.10 7.15 1.43
C PHE A 207 2.71 6.93 2.81
N ASN A 208 3.07 8.01 3.52
CA ASN A 208 3.70 7.91 4.85
C ASN A 208 2.75 7.28 5.89
N CYS A 209 1.47 7.66 5.85
CA CYS A 209 0.45 7.02 6.69
C CYS A 209 0.30 5.54 6.35
N ALA A 210 0.31 5.18 5.06
CA ALA A 210 0.18 3.80 4.60
C ALA A 210 1.39 2.96 5.04
N LYS A 211 2.60 3.48 4.91
CA LYS A 211 3.84 2.85 5.38
C LYS A 211 3.78 2.61 6.89
N ALA A 212 3.51 3.64 7.68
CA ALA A 212 3.39 3.53 9.14
C ALA A 212 2.27 2.57 9.59
N MET A 213 1.12 2.62 8.91
CA MET A 213 -0.03 1.74 9.18
C MET A 213 0.32 0.28 8.87
N CYS A 214 0.94 0.02 7.70
CA CYS A 214 1.36 -1.33 7.31
C CYS A 214 2.43 -1.86 8.25
N ALA A 215 3.35 -1.04 8.75
CA ALA A 215 4.35 -1.47 9.73
C ALA A 215 3.73 -2.07 11.00
N LYS A 216 2.49 -1.70 11.36
CA LYS A 216 1.80 -2.25 12.54
C LYS A 216 1.32 -3.69 12.36
N PHE A 217 1.11 -4.18 11.15
CA PHE A 217 0.48 -5.50 10.94
C PHE A 217 1.03 -6.32 9.78
N CYS A 218 1.86 -5.75 8.88
CA CYS A 218 2.35 -6.41 7.67
C CYS A 218 3.66 -7.16 7.84
N TYR A 219 4.14 -7.40 9.07
CA TYR A 219 5.42 -8.09 9.33
C TYR A 219 5.62 -9.35 8.49
N GLU A 220 4.58 -10.19 8.38
CA GLU A 220 4.64 -11.46 7.65
C GLU A 220 4.72 -11.35 6.13
N ILE A 221 4.33 -10.22 5.57
CA ILE A 221 4.40 -9.96 4.13
C ILE A 221 5.35 -8.80 3.83
N SER A 222 6.18 -8.41 4.81
CA SER A 222 6.96 -7.18 4.73
C SER A 222 7.93 -7.18 3.55
N GLY A 223 8.53 -8.32 3.23
CA GLY A 223 9.35 -8.52 2.03
C GLY A 223 8.61 -8.22 0.73
N ALA A 224 7.32 -8.58 0.64
CA ALA A 224 6.49 -8.26 -0.52
C ALA A 224 6.23 -6.77 -0.70
N LEU A 225 6.36 -5.97 0.37
CA LEU A 225 6.08 -4.54 0.38
C LEU A 225 7.34 -3.67 0.23
N ILE A 226 8.53 -4.27 0.14
CA ILE A 226 9.78 -3.57 -0.17
C ILE A 226 9.66 -2.73 -1.46
N PRO A 227 9.08 -3.24 -2.57
CA PRO A 227 9.03 -2.46 -3.81
C PRO A 227 8.24 -1.15 -3.69
N ILE A 228 7.33 -1.02 -2.72
CA ILE A 228 6.57 0.22 -2.48
C ILE A 228 7.14 1.05 -1.33
N PHE A 229 7.59 0.44 -0.22
CA PHE A 229 7.97 1.17 1.00
C PHE A 229 9.48 1.25 1.26
N GLY A 230 10.28 0.56 0.44
CA GLY A 230 11.73 0.56 0.50
C GLY A 230 12.34 -0.60 1.27
N PRO A 231 13.66 -0.81 1.12
CA PRO A 231 14.37 -1.96 1.69
C PRO A 231 14.37 -2.01 3.22
N GLN A 232 14.18 -0.88 3.90
CA GLN A 232 14.14 -0.78 5.36
C GLN A 232 12.79 -1.23 5.95
N PHE A 233 11.73 -1.31 5.14
CA PHE A 233 10.37 -1.54 5.62
C PHE A 233 10.20 -2.82 6.48
N PRO A 234 10.83 -3.96 6.17
CA PRO A 234 10.78 -5.14 7.05
C PRO A 234 11.31 -4.89 8.46
N ALA A 235 12.36 -4.08 8.61
CA ALA A 235 12.93 -3.75 9.92
C ALA A 235 12.05 -2.75 10.70
N GLU A 236 11.25 -1.94 10.01
CA GLU A 236 10.30 -1.02 10.62
C GLU A 236 9.02 -1.72 11.12
N CYS A 237 8.76 -2.93 10.64
CA CYS A 237 7.55 -3.68 10.98
C CYS A 237 7.58 -4.20 12.43
N VAL A 238 6.45 -4.04 13.13
CA VAL A 238 6.25 -4.60 14.47
C VAL A 238 6.25 -6.13 14.38
N PRO A 239 7.10 -6.86 15.13
CA PRO A 239 7.10 -8.32 15.12
C PRO A 239 5.80 -8.91 15.68
N LYS A 240 5.38 -10.08 15.19
CA LYS A 240 4.15 -10.75 15.66
C LYS A 240 4.15 -11.12 17.13
N SER A 241 5.32 -11.31 17.72
CA SER A 241 5.51 -11.60 19.14
C SER A 241 5.30 -10.36 20.03
N SER A 242 5.29 -9.16 19.44
CA SER A 242 5.09 -7.91 20.17
C SER A 242 3.61 -7.70 20.53
N PRO A 243 3.29 -7.22 21.75
CA PRO A 243 1.93 -6.84 22.12
C PRO A 243 1.40 -5.62 21.33
N GLU A 244 2.28 -4.89 20.64
CA GLU A 244 1.92 -3.77 19.77
C GLU A 244 1.50 -4.22 18.37
N PHE A 245 1.69 -5.49 18.01
CA PHE A 245 1.31 -6.02 16.71
C PHE A 245 -0.20 -5.92 16.48
N GLY A 246 -0.61 -5.38 15.34
CA GLY A 246 -2.01 -5.16 14.99
C GLY A 246 -2.69 -4.00 15.72
N ARG A 247 -1.94 -3.19 16.49
CA ARG A 247 -2.45 -1.91 17.01
C ARG A 247 -2.28 -0.83 15.95
N PHE A 248 -3.39 -0.40 15.37
CA PHE A 248 -3.39 0.46 14.18
C PHE A 248 -3.20 1.96 14.47
N CYS A 249 -2.90 2.35 15.71
CA CYS A 249 -2.56 3.73 16.03
C CYS A 249 -1.15 4.02 15.49
N ILE A 250 -1.05 4.98 14.57
CA ILE A 250 0.22 5.48 14.03
C ILE A 250 0.58 6.79 14.71
N ASP A 251 1.81 7.24 14.49
CA ASP A 251 2.31 8.50 15.03
C ASP A 251 1.40 9.67 14.58
N PRO A 252 0.84 10.47 15.50
CA PRO A 252 0.04 11.64 15.16
C PRO A 252 0.75 12.64 14.24
N GLU A 253 2.06 12.81 14.37
CA GLU A 253 2.82 13.76 13.54
C GLU A 253 2.79 13.36 12.05
N ILE A 254 2.82 12.05 11.77
CA ILE A 254 2.69 11.52 10.39
C ILE A 254 1.33 11.87 9.81
N VAL A 255 0.27 11.82 10.64
CA VAL A 255 -1.09 12.14 10.20
C VAL A 255 -1.25 13.65 9.97
N GLU A 256 -0.77 14.48 10.88
CA GLU A 256 -0.83 15.94 10.77
C GLU A 256 -0.08 16.44 9.54
N GLU A 257 1.11 15.91 9.29
CA GLU A 257 1.89 16.24 8.11
C GLU A 257 1.19 15.80 6.82
N ALA A 258 0.60 14.61 6.80
CA ALA A 258 -0.18 14.15 5.66
C ALA A 258 -1.42 15.03 5.41
N ILE A 259 -2.09 15.53 6.46
CA ILE A 259 -3.20 16.48 6.33
C ILE A 259 -2.71 17.79 5.69
N ARG A 260 -1.57 18.31 6.16
CA ARG A 260 -0.97 19.55 5.63
C ARG A 260 -0.59 19.41 4.16
N GLN A 261 -0.03 18.28 3.76
CA GLN A 261 0.33 17.99 2.36
C GLN A 261 -0.89 17.76 1.46
N ALA A 262 -1.99 17.25 2.03
CA ALA A 262 -3.20 16.99 1.27
C ALA A 262 -4.04 18.26 1.02
N GLN A 263 -3.90 19.30 1.85
CA GLN A 263 -4.64 20.57 1.70
C GLN A 263 -4.46 21.25 0.32
N PRO A 264 -3.23 21.43 -0.23
CA PRO A 264 -3.06 21.98 -1.57
C PRO A 264 -3.75 21.14 -2.66
N LEU A 265 -3.69 19.81 -2.56
CA LEU A 265 -4.34 18.90 -3.50
C LEU A 265 -5.87 19.02 -3.45
N TYR A 266 -6.43 19.27 -2.26
CA TYR A 266 -7.87 19.29 -2.02
C TYR A 266 -8.53 20.65 -2.24
N TYR A 267 -7.75 21.74 -2.13
CA TYR A 267 -8.24 23.11 -2.26
C TYR A 267 -7.63 23.87 -3.45
N GLY A 268 -7.00 23.18 -4.42
CA GLY A 268 -6.50 23.78 -5.66
C GLY A 268 -5.27 24.66 -5.50
N GLY A 269 -4.46 24.43 -4.44
CA GLY A 269 -3.17 25.08 -4.27
C GLY A 269 -2.11 24.48 -5.21
N PRO A 270 -1.06 25.24 -5.58
CA PRO A 270 0.04 24.71 -6.37
C PRO A 270 0.64 23.49 -5.66
N GLN A 271 0.79 22.38 -6.40
CA GLN A 271 1.45 21.18 -5.89
C GLN A 271 2.86 21.55 -5.42
N PRO A 272 3.20 21.35 -4.13
CA PRO A 272 4.58 21.48 -3.73
C PRO A 272 5.36 20.38 -4.42
N ALA A 273 6.37 20.75 -5.22
CA ALA A 273 7.36 19.80 -5.68
C ALA A 273 8.02 19.21 -4.43
N LEU A 274 7.69 17.96 -4.08
CA LEU A 274 8.43 17.22 -3.08
C LEU A 274 9.80 16.91 -3.68
N ALA A 275 10.72 17.86 -3.54
CA ALA A 275 12.13 17.64 -3.81
C ALA A 275 12.58 16.49 -2.91
N GLY A 276 13.12 15.44 -3.53
CA GLY A 276 13.58 14.26 -2.83
C GLY A 276 14.63 14.62 -1.80
N ASP A 277 14.26 14.50 -0.53
CA ASP A 277 15.21 14.42 0.58
C ASP A 277 14.62 13.51 1.67
N HIS A 278 14.72 12.21 1.42
CA HIS A 278 14.63 11.23 2.49
C HIS A 278 16.02 11.17 3.14
N GLY A 279 16.15 11.91 4.23
CA GLY A 279 17.40 12.26 4.88
C GLY A 279 18.28 11.08 5.28
N GLY A 280 19.54 11.17 4.85
CA GLY A 280 20.67 10.58 5.54
C GLY A 280 21.12 11.50 6.67
N PHE A 281 21.05 11.02 7.91
CA PHE A 281 21.70 11.67 9.05
C PHE A 281 23.22 11.51 8.92
N HIS A 282 23.97 12.61 8.77
CA HIS A 282 24.99 13.07 9.74
C HIS A 282 25.95 14.16 9.22
N HIS A 283 26.32 15.02 10.18
CA HIS A 283 27.51 15.87 10.31
C HIS A 283 27.53 17.28 9.68
N ARG A 284 27.08 18.21 10.54
CA ARG A 284 27.31 19.65 10.56
C ARG A 284 28.81 19.97 10.63
N HIS A 285 29.38 20.50 9.55
CA HIS A 285 30.59 21.34 9.63
C HIS A 285 30.17 22.81 9.49
N HIS A 286 30.41 23.56 10.57
CA HIS A 286 30.33 25.02 10.59
C HIS A 286 31.44 25.59 9.69
N GLN A 287 31.06 26.37 8.67
CA GLN A 287 31.96 27.38 8.11
C GLN A 287 31.17 28.66 7.86
N GLU A 288 31.41 29.64 8.72
CA GLU A 288 30.87 31.00 8.62
C GLU A 288 31.37 31.66 7.32
N GLN A 289 30.44 32.20 6.53
CA GLN A 289 30.72 33.25 5.55
C GLN A 289 30.00 34.53 5.99
N ARG A 290 30.79 35.50 6.46
CA ARG A 290 30.34 36.90 6.57
C ARG A 290 30.65 37.64 5.26
N GLN A 291 29.66 38.42 4.87
CA GLN A 291 29.50 39.17 3.62
C GLN A 291 30.61 40.21 3.37
N SER A 292 30.95 40.39 2.09
CA SER A 292 31.66 41.56 1.54
C SER A 292 30.80 42.83 1.61
N PRO A 293 31.39 44.03 1.45
CA PRO A 293 31.25 44.65 0.13
C PRO A 293 32.41 45.57 -0.33
N HIS A 294 32.38 45.80 -1.65
CA HIS A 294 32.69 47.04 -2.38
C HIS A 294 34.03 47.27 -3.11
N MET A 295 33.86 47.41 -4.44
CA MET A 295 34.43 48.35 -5.43
C MET A 295 35.83 48.17 -6.08
N GLU A 296 35.75 48.13 -7.42
CA GLU A 296 36.57 48.80 -8.45
C GLU A 296 38.02 48.33 -8.71
N GLN A 297 38.24 47.67 -9.85
CA GLN A 297 38.80 48.21 -11.11
C GLN A 297 40.33 48.38 -11.10
N TYR A 298 41.04 47.59 -11.92
CA TYR A 298 41.91 48.01 -13.04
C TYR A 298 42.86 46.87 -13.50
N HIS A 299 43.26 46.96 -14.77
CA HIS A 299 44.01 45.99 -15.59
C HIS A 299 45.51 45.77 -15.22
N SER A 300 45.99 44.51 -15.36
CA SER A 300 47.23 43.94 -15.98
C SER A 300 48.61 44.70 -16.03
N PRO A 301 49.76 44.08 -16.45
CA PRO A 301 50.57 42.97 -15.87
C PRO A 301 52.13 43.23 -15.86
N VAL A 302 52.94 42.23 -15.41
CA VAL A 302 54.40 41.94 -15.69
C VAL A 302 55.53 42.51 -14.77
N GLY A 303 56.40 41.62 -14.25
CA GLY A 303 57.86 41.88 -14.01
C GLY A 303 58.53 41.37 -12.69
N PRO A 304 59.67 40.62 -12.70
CA PRO A 304 60.41 40.03 -11.53
C PRO A 304 61.75 40.79 -11.19
N PRO A 305 62.83 40.32 -10.46
CA PRO A 305 63.12 39.14 -9.57
C PRO A 305 63.90 39.42 -8.21
N THR A 306 64.00 38.39 -7.32
CA THR A 306 65.06 37.93 -6.30
C THR A 306 65.89 38.92 -5.40
N PRO A 307 66.83 38.49 -4.50
CA PRO A 307 66.85 37.49 -3.37
C PRO A 307 67.49 38.05 -2.06
N ARG A 308 67.45 37.31 -0.91
CA ARG A 308 68.61 37.00 0.00
C ARG A 308 68.23 36.53 1.42
N ASP A 309 68.98 35.51 1.86
CA ASP A 309 69.63 35.25 3.17
C ASP A 309 68.85 35.60 4.46
N THR A 310 68.70 34.74 5.47
CA THR A 310 69.80 34.24 6.32
C THR A 310 69.21 33.29 7.38
N TYR A 311 69.94 32.22 7.73
CA TYR A 311 69.75 31.44 8.98
C TYR A 311 70.11 32.30 10.21
N PRO A 312 69.67 31.94 11.45
CA PRO A 312 70.44 30.99 12.23
C PRO A 312 69.63 29.94 13.01
N ARG A 313 70.27 28.78 13.08
CA ARG A 313 70.12 27.66 14.02
C ARG A 313 70.44 28.10 15.45
N TRP A 314 69.64 27.64 16.44
CA TRP A 314 70.10 27.20 17.77
C TRP A 314 69.22 26.03 18.27
N ALA A 315 69.89 24.97 18.69
CA ALA A 315 69.38 23.80 19.43
C ALA A 315 69.83 23.96 20.91
N PRO A 316 69.83 22.93 21.80
CA PRO A 316 69.06 21.68 21.92
C PRO A 316 68.55 21.38 23.36
N ALA A 317 67.78 20.29 23.49
CA ALA A 317 67.77 19.24 24.53
C ALA A 317 67.81 19.55 26.05
N ARG A 318 66.86 18.95 26.79
CA ARG A 318 67.03 17.92 27.87
C ARG A 318 65.65 17.65 28.50
N ASP A 319 65.10 16.44 28.61
CA ASP A 319 65.53 15.16 29.20
C ASP A 319 65.21 15.05 30.72
N GLY A 320 64.63 13.90 31.09
CA GLY A 320 64.24 13.48 32.46
C GLY A 320 62.80 13.84 32.87
N GLY A 321 61.92 12.97 33.35
CA GLY A 321 62.07 11.60 33.85
C GLY A 321 61.26 11.46 35.15
N GLY A 322 60.41 10.42 35.24
CA GLY A 322 60.15 9.72 36.51
C GLY A 322 58.81 9.95 37.25
N GLY A 323 58.26 8.83 37.73
CA GLY A 323 57.30 8.73 38.86
C GLY A 323 55.85 8.59 38.41
N GLY A 324 55.24 7.40 38.41
CA GLY A 324 54.87 6.63 39.61
C GLY A 324 53.42 6.98 39.94
N GLY A 325 52.41 6.20 39.55
CA GLY A 325 51.96 5.01 40.25
C GLY A 325 50.50 5.22 40.72
N PRO A 326 49.68 4.17 40.85
CA PRO A 326 48.21 4.26 40.76
C PRO A 326 47.51 4.09 42.12
N CYS A 327 46.26 4.56 42.25
CA CYS A 327 45.36 4.11 43.34
C CYS A 327 43.90 4.01 42.87
N TYR A 328 43.29 2.92 43.30
CA TYR A 328 42.01 2.30 42.97
C TYR A 328 40.89 2.79 43.92
N PHE A 329 39.66 2.93 43.40
CA PHE A 329 38.35 2.45 43.94
C PHE A 329 37.82 2.97 45.32
N PRO A 330 36.60 2.60 45.77
CA PRO A 330 35.30 2.89 45.16
C PRO A 330 34.23 3.31 46.22
N GLY A 331 33.01 3.60 45.75
CA GLY A 331 31.76 3.64 46.51
C GLY A 331 30.59 3.54 45.57
#